data_AF-A0A1H9RGV1-F1
#
_entry.id   AF-A0A1H9RGV1-F1
#
_cell.length_a   1.000
_cell.length_b   1.000
_cell.length_c   1.000
_cell.angle_alpha   90.00
_cell.angle_beta   90.00
_cell.angle_gamma   90.00
#
_symmetry.space_group_name_H-M   'P 1'
#
loop_
_entity.id
_entity.type
_entity.pdbx_description
1 polymer ?
#
loop_
_entity_poly.entity_id
_entity_poly.type
_entity_poly.pdbx_seq_one_letter_code
_entity_poly.pdbx_strand_id
1 'polypeptide(L)'
;MKGARIIAWVVIAIMGVNMANVAINSGMDHGVGFDTFLAGSGDPWQLFINNDLVTGLFFMVGWLIFRERGGRLADRIAWVWMILWWGNIVVAAYVLLALWQACGDDRRFFMGRREGRLPGLRIGGVVRVVSGVTAALVALWTCAEIVKVGFAPIAIFGLVMGFAPVILSFLLIAWPSRPAAAA
;
A
#
# COMPACT_ATOMS: atom_id res chain seq x y z
N MET A 1 -1.01 -18.62 -13.81
CA MET A 1 -1.49 -17.23 -13.51
C MET A 1 -2.92 -17.07 -13.01
N LYS A 2 -3.93 -17.85 -13.46
CA LYS A 2 -5.32 -17.70 -12.96
C LYS A 2 -5.45 -17.89 -11.45
N GLY A 3 -4.77 -18.90 -10.88
CA GLY A 3 -4.78 -19.16 -9.43
C GLY A 3 -4.26 -17.98 -8.60
N ALA A 4 -3.11 -17.40 -8.96
CA ALA A 4 -2.57 -16.22 -8.27
C ALA A 4 -3.53 -15.02 -8.28
N ARG A 5 -4.26 -14.82 -9.39
CA ARG A 5 -5.29 -13.77 -9.48
C ARG A 5 -6.45 -14.01 -8.51
N ILE A 6 -6.92 -15.27 -8.42
CA ILE A 6 -7.99 -15.65 -7.50
C ILE A 6 -7.54 -15.44 -6.06
N ILE A 7 -6.35 -15.93 -5.70
CA ILE A 7 -5.78 -15.77 -4.36
C ILE A 7 -5.69 -14.28 -3.99
N ALA A 8 -5.17 -13.44 -4.88
CA ALA A 8 -5.06 -12.00 -4.60
C ALA A 8 -6.44 -11.35 -4.36
N TRP A 9 -7.48 -11.72 -5.12
CA TRP A 9 -8.83 -11.23 -4.87
C TRP A 9 -9.42 -11.73 -3.56
N VAL A 10 -9.17 -12.99 -3.20
CA VAL A 10 -9.58 -13.55 -1.90
C VAL A 10 -8.91 -12.79 -0.75
N VAL A 11 -7.61 -12.52 -0.85
CA VAL A 11 -6.89 -11.71 0.15
C VAL A 11 -7.49 -10.31 0.27
N ILE A 12 -7.78 -9.64 -0.85
CA ILE A 12 -8.44 -8.32 -0.83
C ILE A 12 -9.81 -8.40 -0.14
N ALA A 13 -10.61 -9.43 -0.42
CA ALA A 13 -11.91 -9.61 0.19
C ALA A 13 -11.80 -9.82 1.72
N ILE A 14 -10.94 -10.72 2.16
CA ILE A 14 -10.72 -11.01 3.60
C ILE A 14 -10.22 -9.75 4.31
N MET A 15 -9.20 -9.09 3.77
CA MET A 15 -8.65 -7.87 4.36
C MET A 15 -9.68 -6.74 4.37
N GLY A 16 -10.48 -6.60 3.31
CA GLY A 16 -11.55 -5.62 3.22
C GLY A 16 -12.63 -5.83 4.28
N VAL A 17 -13.05 -7.08 4.52
CA VAL A 17 -13.99 -7.42 5.59
C VAL A 17 -13.39 -7.11 6.97
N ASN A 18 -12.12 -7.47 7.21
CA ASN A 18 -11.44 -7.16 8.48
C ASN A 18 -11.34 -5.65 8.71
N MET A 19 -10.97 -4.88 7.68
CA MET A 19 -10.91 -3.42 7.77
C MET A 19 -12.27 -2.79 8.03
N ALA A 20 -13.33 -3.27 7.37
CA ALA A 20 -14.69 -2.81 7.64
C ALA A 20 -15.11 -3.14 9.08
N ASN A 21 -14.78 -4.34 9.57
CA ASN A 21 -15.07 -4.74 10.94
C ASN A 21 -14.35 -3.85 11.96
N VAL A 22 -13.07 -3.52 11.73
CA VAL A 22 -12.31 -2.58 12.59
C VAL A 22 -12.94 -1.20 12.55
N ALA A 23 -13.22 -0.66 11.35
CA ALA A 23 -13.79 0.67 11.20
C ALA A 23 -15.17 0.81 11.88
N ILE A 24 -16.01 -0.23 11.85
CA ILE A 24 -17.34 -0.24 12.45
C ILE A 24 -17.28 -0.38 13.98
N ASN A 25 -16.43 -1.29 14.49
CA ASN A 25 -16.44 -1.65 15.92
C ASN A 25 -15.44 -0.87 16.78
N SER A 26 -14.36 -0.37 16.18
CA SER A 26 -13.24 0.24 16.90
C SER A 26 -12.81 1.58 16.32
N GLY A 27 -13.42 2.04 15.22
CA GLY A 27 -13.01 3.27 14.55
C GLY A 27 -11.66 3.13 13.85
N MET A 28 -11.11 4.28 13.43
CA MET A 28 -9.80 4.41 12.75
C MET A 28 -8.84 5.34 13.52
N ASP A 29 -9.21 5.71 14.73
CA ASP A 29 -8.51 6.60 15.66
C ASP A 29 -7.26 5.98 16.28
N HIS A 30 -7.14 4.65 16.20
CA HIS A 30 -5.98 3.86 16.63
C HIS A 30 -4.75 3.93 15.69
N GLY A 31 -4.58 5.02 14.94
CA GLY A 31 -3.39 5.22 14.10
C GLY A 31 -3.11 4.09 13.11
N VAL A 32 -4.17 3.46 12.58
CA VAL A 32 -4.13 2.34 11.63
C VAL A 32 -3.43 1.07 12.21
N GLY A 33 -3.60 0.82 13.51
CA GLY A 33 -3.24 -0.46 14.13
C GLY A 33 -1.78 -0.59 14.55
N PHE A 34 -0.98 0.48 14.51
CA PHE A 34 0.39 0.45 15.04
C PHE A 34 0.42 0.28 16.56
N ASP A 35 -0.51 0.92 17.26
CA ASP A 35 -0.73 0.73 18.69
C ASP A 35 -1.16 -0.71 19.01
N THR A 36 -1.99 -1.31 18.16
CA THR A 36 -2.48 -2.69 18.25
C THR A 36 -1.35 -3.68 18.02
N PHE A 37 -0.48 -3.40 17.05
CA PHE A 37 0.73 -4.18 16.79
C PHE A 37 1.66 -4.17 18.00
N LEU A 38 1.87 -3.01 18.62
CA LEU A 38 2.69 -2.87 19.83
C LEU A 38 2.03 -3.50 21.07
N ALA A 39 0.72 -3.34 21.24
CA ALA A 39 -0.02 -3.92 22.37
C ALA A 39 0.04 -5.45 22.35
N GLY A 40 0.07 -6.06 21.15
CA GLY A 40 0.22 -7.49 20.96
C GLY A 40 1.59 -8.06 21.37
N SER A 41 2.61 -7.23 21.65
CA SER A 41 3.95 -7.70 22.01
C SER A 41 4.04 -8.37 23.39
N GLY A 42 3.02 -8.22 24.23
CA GLY A 42 2.95 -8.87 25.54
C GLY A 42 2.65 -10.38 25.48
N ASP A 43 2.08 -10.87 24.38
CA ASP A 43 1.84 -12.29 24.15
C ASP A 43 2.90 -12.88 23.18
N PRO A 44 3.69 -13.89 23.58
CA PRO A 44 4.74 -14.45 22.73
C PRO A 44 4.24 -15.00 21.38
N TRP A 45 3.03 -15.57 21.34
CA TRP A 45 2.45 -16.10 20.10
C TRP A 45 2.03 -14.99 19.15
N GLN A 46 1.36 -13.95 19.67
CA GLN A 46 1.04 -12.75 18.92
C GLN A 46 2.31 -12.07 18.37
N LEU A 47 3.38 -11.99 19.16
CA LEU A 47 4.67 -11.45 18.72
C LEU A 47 5.27 -12.28 17.58
N PHE A 48 5.20 -13.61 17.67
CA PHE A 48 5.68 -14.51 16.61
C PHE A 48 4.90 -14.28 15.30
N ILE A 49 3.57 -14.18 15.35
CA ILE A 49 2.72 -13.91 14.18
C ILE A 49 3.03 -12.52 13.60
N ASN A 50 3.18 -11.50 14.45
CA ASN A 50 3.58 -10.16 14.04
C ASN A 50 4.94 -10.16 13.33
N ASN A 51 5.90 -10.94 13.83
CA ASN A 51 7.22 -11.06 13.23
C ASN A 51 7.21 -11.81 11.89
N ASP A 52 6.42 -12.89 11.78
CA ASP A 52 6.21 -13.61 10.51
C ASP A 52 5.60 -12.67 9.46
N LEU A 53 4.55 -11.93 9.84
CA LEU A 53 3.90 -10.93 8.98
C LEU A 53 4.91 -9.90 8.47
N VAL A 54 5.67 -9.28 9.37
CA VAL A 54 6.66 -8.24 9.02
C VAL A 54 7.77 -8.82 8.11
N THR A 55 8.25 -10.02 8.43
CA THR A 55 9.27 -10.71 7.63
C THR A 55 8.76 -11.00 6.21
N GLY A 56 7.54 -11.51 6.07
CA GLY A 56 6.89 -11.73 4.78
C GLY A 56 6.73 -10.43 3.97
N LEU A 57 6.33 -9.34 4.62
CA LEU A 57 6.24 -8.03 3.98
C LEU A 57 7.60 -7.52 3.50
N PHE A 58 8.68 -7.74 4.26
CA PHE A 58 10.04 -7.38 3.81
C PHE A 58 10.49 -8.19 2.59
N PHE A 59 10.16 -9.48 2.51
CA PHE A 59 10.40 -10.27 1.30
C PHE A 59 9.64 -9.70 0.09
N MET A 60 8.38 -9.31 0.28
CA MET A 60 7.58 -8.68 -0.77
C MET A 60 8.13 -7.32 -1.20
N VAL A 61 8.59 -6.50 -0.25
CA VAL A 61 9.30 -5.23 -0.53
C VAL A 61 10.57 -5.50 -1.33
N GLY A 62 11.37 -6.49 -0.94
CA GLY A 62 12.58 -6.90 -1.65
C GLY A 62 12.28 -7.30 -3.10
N TRP A 63 11.26 -8.13 -3.30
CA TRP A 63 10.81 -8.53 -4.64
C TRP A 63 10.32 -7.34 -5.45
N LEU A 64 9.53 -6.44 -4.87
CA LEU A 64 9.03 -5.23 -5.54
C LEU A 64 10.19 -4.32 -5.99
N ILE A 65 11.15 -4.05 -5.12
CA ILE A 65 12.33 -3.22 -5.44
C ILE A 65 13.14 -3.89 -6.56
N PHE A 66 13.30 -5.21 -6.51
CA PHE A 66 13.98 -5.98 -7.54
C PHE A 66 13.26 -5.88 -8.90
N ARG A 67 11.94 -6.08 -8.90
CA ARG A 67 11.05 -6.10 -10.08
C ARG A 67 10.90 -4.74 -10.75
N GLU A 68 10.82 -3.67 -9.95
CA GLU A 68 10.63 -2.29 -10.42
C GLU A 68 11.96 -1.54 -10.65
N ARG A 69 13.10 -2.24 -10.59
CA ARG A 69 14.41 -1.62 -10.83
C ARG A 69 14.47 -1.01 -12.23
N GLY A 70 14.91 0.24 -12.32
CA GLY A 70 14.87 1.05 -13.55
C GLY A 70 13.57 1.85 -13.73
N GLY A 71 12.57 1.64 -12.87
CA GLY A 71 11.40 2.50 -12.73
C GLY A 71 11.68 3.75 -11.90
N ARG A 72 10.65 4.59 -11.77
CA ARG A 72 10.71 5.85 -11.03
C ARG A 72 10.94 5.56 -9.55
N LEU A 73 11.78 6.38 -8.90
CA LEU A 73 12.05 6.20 -7.46
C LEU A 73 10.81 6.48 -6.61
N ALA A 74 10.03 7.52 -6.96
CA ALA A 74 8.81 7.88 -6.25
C ALA A 74 7.78 6.75 -6.22
N ASP A 75 7.53 6.08 -7.36
CA ASP A 75 6.60 4.96 -7.45
C ASP A 75 7.04 3.80 -6.54
N ARG A 76 8.35 3.50 -6.50
CA ARG A 76 8.90 2.47 -5.62
C ARG A 76 8.73 2.83 -4.15
N ILE A 77 9.05 4.06 -3.77
CA ILE A 77 8.88 4.54 -2.39
C ILE A 77 7.41 4.46 -1.97
N ALA A 78 6.49 4.92 -2.82
CA ALA A 78 5.06 4.87 -2.52
C ALA A 78 4.57 3.43 -2.33
N TRP A 79 4.96 2.51 -3.21
CA TRP A 79 4.61 1.09 -3.05
C TRP A 79 5.19 0.47 -1.77
N VAL A 80 6.49 0.70 -1.50
CA VAL A 80 7.13 0.17 -0.30
C VAL A 80 6.44 0.70 0.95
N TRP A 81 6.17 2.00 1.01
CA TRP A 81 5.50 2.60 2.16
C TRP A 81 4.06 2.09 2.31
N MET A 82 3.30 2.00 1.21
CA MET A 82 1.96 1.39 1.23
C MET A 82 1.98 -0.05 1.73
N ILE A 83 2.94 -0.88 1.29
CA ILE A 83 3.07 -2.27 1.73
C ILE A 83 3.42 -2.35 3.22
N LEU A 84 4.37 -1.55 3.69
CA LEU A 84 4.79 -1.61 5.08
C LEU A 84 3.69 -1.19 6.06
N TRP A 85 2.76 -0.34 5.62
CA TRP A 85 1.73 0.18 6.51
C TRP A 85 0.37 -0.49 6.35
N TRP A 86 -0.04 -0.80 5.13
CA TRP A 86 -1.35 -1.42 4.85
C TRP A 86 -1.23 -2.92 4.59
N GLY A 87 -0.02 -3.45 4.51
CA GLY A 87 0.26 -4.88 4.50
C GLY A 87 -0.35 -5.61 3.30
N ASN A 88 -0.98 -6.76 3.60
CA ASN A 88 -1.35 -7.75 2.61
C ASN A 88 -2.39 -7.28 1.58
N ILE A 89 -3.24 -6.29 1.91
CA ILE A 89 -4.19 -5.75 0.93
C ILE A 89 -3.49 -5.02 -0.21
N VAL A 90 -2.43 -4.26 0.10
CA VAL A 90 -1.62 -3.57 -0.90
C VAL A 90 -0.76 -4.56 -1.67
N VAL A 91 -0.19 -5.56 -0.99
CA VAL A 91 0.56 -6.63 -1.65
C VAL A 91 -0.31 -7.33 -2.68
N ALA A 92 -1.54 -7.70 -2.31
CA ALA A 92 -2.48 -8.35 -3.23
C ALA A 92 -2.84 -7.44 -4.42
N ALA A 93 -3.10 -6.15 -4.19
CA ALA A 93 -3.34 -5.18 -5.25
C ALA A 93 -2.13 -5.05 -6.20
N TYR A 94 -0.91 -4.99 -5.65
CA TYR A 94 0.32 -4.96 -6.44
C TYR A 94 0.53 -6.24 -7.25
N VAL A 95 0.23 -7.41 -6.68
CA VAL A 95 0.28 -8.69 -7.39
C VAL A 95 -0.70 -8.70 -8.57
N LEU A 96 -1.93 -8.21 -8.39
CA LEU A 96 -2.89 -8.07 -9.49
C LEU A 96 -2.37 -7.15 -10.60
N LEU A 97 -1.75 -6.03 -10.24
CA LEU A 97 -1.10 -5.14 -11.19
C LEU A 97 0.03 -5.85 -11.93
N ALA A 98 0.91 -6.55 -11.22
CA ALA A 98 2.02 -7.30 -11.81
C ALA A 98 1.53 -8.42 -12.75
N LEU A 99 0.46 -9.13 -12.38
CA LEU A 99 -0.19 -10.14 -13.20
C LEU A 99 -0.80 -9.54 -14.48
N TRP A 100 -1.43 -8.37 -14.38
CA TRP A 100 -1.95 -7.65 -15.54
C TRP A 100 -0.82 -7.24 -16.49
N GLN A 101 0.26 -6.66 -15.96
CA GLN A 101 1.42 -6.24 -16.75
C GLN A 101 2.16 -7.40 -17.42
N ALA A 102 2.14 -8.58 -16.78
CA ALA A 102 2.77 -9.78 -17.29
C ALA A 102 2.02 -10.39 -18.47
N CYS A 103 0.73 -10.13 -18.65
CA CYS A 103 -0.10 -10.71 -19.73
C CYS A 103 0.04 -12.24 -19.87
N GLY A 104 0.26 -12.97 -18.77
CA GLY A 104 0.44 -14.42 -18.76
C GLY A 104 1.88 -14.93 -18.87
N ASP A 105 2.86 -14.05 -19.02
CA ASP A 105 4.29 -14.38 -19.03
C ASP A 105 4.85 -14.42 -17.58
N ASP A 106 5.18 -15.63 -17.10
CA ASP A 106 5.69 -15.85 -15.75
C ASP A 106 7.04 -15.16 -15.52
N ARG A 107 7.92 -15.16 -16.51
CA ARG A 107 9.23 -14.51 -16.40
C ARG A 107 9.06 -13.00 -16.25
N ARG A 108 8.19 -12.41 -17.07
CA ARG A 108 7.82 -10.99 -16.94
C ARG A 108 7.13 -10.69 -15.61
N PHE A 109 6.37 -11.63 -15.02
CA PHE A 109 5.78 -11.47 -13.69
C PHE A 109 6.82 -11.46 -12.56
N PHE A 110 7.86 -12.27 -12.61
CA PHE A 110 8.87 -12.25 -11.55
C PHE A 110 9.89 -11.12 -11.72
N MET A 111 10.31 -10.86 -12.95
CA MET A 111 11.44 -9.97 -13.25
C MET A 111 11.04 -8.50 -13.53
N GLY A 112 9.79 -8.26 -13.93
CA GLY A 112 9.25 -6.92 -14.15
C GLY A 112 9.99 -6.15 -15.22
N ARG A 113 10.48 -4.95 -14.85
CA ARG A 113 11.16 -4.02 -15.78
C ARG A 113 12.48 -4.56 -16.33
N ARG A 114 13.03 -5.60 -15.70
CA ARG A 114 14.25 -6.28 -16.18
C ARG A 114 14.01 -7.08 -17.47
N GLU A 115 12.76 -7.44 -17.77
CA GLU A 115 12.36 -8.11 -19.02
C GLU A 115 11.82 -7.11 -20.06
N GLY A 116 12.20 -5.84 -19.90
CA GLY A 116 11.80 -4.75 -20.78
C GLY A 116 10.75 -3.82 -20.17
N ARG A 117 10.22 -2.93 -21.01
CA ARG A 117 9.28 -1.89 -20.56
C ARG A 117 7.94 -2.52 -20.17
N LEU A 118 7.55 -2.34 -18.90
CA LEU A 118 6.22 -2.70 -18.44
C LEU A 118 5.14 -1.82 -19.10
N PRO A 119 3.97 -2.38 -19.44
CA PRO A 119 2.85 -1.60 -19.96
C PRO A 119 2.44 -0.56 -18.92
N GLY A 120 2.38 0.70 -19.36
CA GLY A 120 1.91 1.80 -18.52
C GLY A 120 0.39 1.77 -18.38
N LEU A 121 -0.11 1.96 -17.16
CA LEU A 121 -1.53 2.25 -16.94
C LEU A 121 -1.88 3.59 -17.59
N ARG A 122 -2.82 3.57 -18.54
CA ARG A 122 -3.40 4.80 -19.09
C ARG A 122 -4.46 5.31 -18.13
N ILE A 123 -4.06 6.26 -17.28
CA ILE A 123 -4.94 6.89 -16.30
C ILE A 123 -5.65 8.07 -16.96
N GLY A 124 -6.96 7.93 -17.18
CA GLY A 124 -7.82 8.98 -17.76
C GLY A 124 -7.98 10.19 -16.84
N GLY A 125 -8.35 11.34 -17.42
CA GLY A 125 -8.47 12.60 -16.69
C GLY A 125 -9.43 12.54 -15.49
N VAL A 126 -10.57 11.85 -15.62
CA VAL A 126 -11.53 11.64 -14.54
C VAL A 126 -10.88 10.95 -13.34
N VAL A 127 -10.14 9.85 -13.57
CA VAL A 127 -9.47 9.10 -12.51
C VAL A 127 -8.43 9.96 -11.79
N ARG A 128 -7.73 10.83 -12.52
CA ARG A 128 -6.77 11.77 -11.93
C ARG A 128 -7.45 12.77 -11.01
N VAL A 129 -8.55 13.38 -11.46
CA VAL A 129 -9.32 14.35 -10.66
C VAL A 129 -9.88 13.67 -9.42
N VAL A 130 -10.52 12.51 -9.57
CA VAL A 130 -11.06 11.73 -8.44
C VAL A 130 -9.95 11.38 -7.43
N SER A 131 -8.78 10.97 -7.92
CA SER A 131 -7.63 10.67 -7.05
C SER A 131 -7.15 11.91 -6.30
N GLY A 132 -7.04 13.07 -6.98
CA GLY A 132 -6.65 14.32 -6.34
C GLY A 132 -7.62 14.78 -5.26
N VAL A 133 -8.93 14.70 -5.54
CA VAL A 133 -9.98 14.99 -4.56
C VAL A 133 -9.90 14.02 -3.39
N THR A 134 -9.73 12.73 -3.65
CA THR A 134 -9.60 11.70 -2.60
C THR A 134 -8.39 11.97 -1.71
N ALA A 135 -7.23 12.31 -2.29
CA ALA A 135 -6.04 12.68 -1.54
C ALA A 135 -6.30 13.87 -0.60
N ALA A 136 -6.98 14.90 -1.09
CA ALA A 136 -7.33 16.08 -0.31
C ALA A 136 -8.30 15.74 0.83
N LEU A 137 -9.33 14.93 0.57
CA LEU A 137 -10.29 14.49 1.60
C LEU A 137 -9.61 13.67 2.69
N VAL A 138 -8.76 12.71 2.32
CA VAL A 138 -8.01 11.89 3.30
C VAL A 138 -7.06 12.76 4.11
N ALA A 139 -6.38 13.73 3.48
CA ALA A 139 -5.50 14.66 4.18
C ALA A 139 -6.26 15.54 5.19
N LEU A 140 -7.40 16.12 4.77
CA LEU A 140 -8.25 16.94 5.64
C LEU A 140 -8.80 16.13 6.82
N TRP A 141 -9.27 14.91 6.56
CA TRP A 141 -9.74 14.01 7.61
C TRP A 141 -8.61 13.64 8.57
N THR A 142 -7.41 13.31 8.06
CA THR A 142 -6.24 12.99 8.90
C THR A 142 -5.86 14.17 9.80
N CYS A 143 -5.84 15.40 9.26
CA CYS A 143 -5.61 16.61 10.05
C CYS A 143 -6.68 16.80 11.13
N ALA A 144 -7.95 16.57 10.81
CA ALA A 144 -9.04 16.67 11.77
C ALA A 144 -8.89 15.65 12.91
N GLU A 145 -8.51 14.41 12.62
CA GLU A 145 -8.24 13.38 13.64
C GLU A 145 -7.03 13.73 14.50
N ILE A 146 -5.93 14.23 13.91
CA ILE A 146 -4.77 14.71 14.67
C ILE A 146 -5.17 15.80 15.66
N VAL A 147 -6.03 16.74 15.25
CA VAL A 147 -6.53 17.81 16.14
C VAL A 147 -7.40 17.24 17.26
N LYS A 148 -8.28 16.28 16.96
CA LYS A 148 -9.16 15.64 17.96
C LYS A 148 -8.38 14.86 19.02
N VAL A 149 -7.35 14.14 18.59
CA VAL A 149 -6.54 13.29 19.47
C VAL A 149 -5.65 14.11 20.41
N GLY A 150 -5.40 15.39 20.11
CA GLY A 150 -4.56 16.27 20.93
C GLY A 150 -3.09 15.83 20.93
N PHE A 151 -2.32 16.15 21.98
CA PHE A 151 -0.91 15.77 22.07
C PHE A 151 -0.72 14.32 22.52
N ALA A 152 -1.01 13.37 21.62
CA ALA A 152 -0.74 11.95 21.81
C ALA A 152 0.25 11.44 20.73
N PRO A 153 1.57 11.45 21.00
CA PRO A 153 2.59 11.21 19.97
C PRO A 153 2.46 9.90 19.20
N ILE A 154 2.08 8.81 19.86
CA ILE A 154 1.94 7.48 19.23
C ILE A 154 0.78 7.47 18.23
N ALA A 155 -0.37 8.01 18.62
CA ALA A 155 -1.55 8.08 17.76
C ALA A 155 -1.33 9.02 16.56
N ILE A 156 -0.70 10.19 16.79
CA ILE A 156 -0.31 11.10 15.71
C ILE A 156 0.64 10.41 14.74
N PHE A 157 1.66 9.71 15.26
CA PHE A 157 2.61 8.97 14.42
C PHE A 157 1.90 7.92 13.58
N GLY A 158 0.98 7.14 14.17
CA GLY A 158 0.21 6.15 13.43
C GLY A 158 -0.68 6.75 12.34
N LEU A 159 -1.38 7.85 12.63
CA LEU A 159 -2.20 8.58 11.65
C LEU A 159 -1.35 9.10 10.48
N VAL A 160 -0.24 9.79 10.78
CA VAL A 160 0.64 10.34 9.76
C VAL A 160 1.28 9.23 8.94
N MET A 161 1.94 8.27 9.58
CA MET A 161 2.65 7.21 8.87
C MET A 161 1.71 6.29 8.11
N GLY A 162 0.44 6.20 8.51
CA GLY A 162 -0.54 5.38 7.85
C GLY A 162 -1.28 5.99 6.71
N PHE A 163 -1.67 7.24 6.83
CA PHE A 163 -2.44 7.90 5.76
C PHE A 163 -1.56 8.71 4.81
N ALA A 164 -0.36 9.15 5.20
CA ALA A 164 0.60 9.76 4.28
C ALA A 164 0.89 8.91 3.02
N PRO A 165 1.13 7.58 3.08
CA PRO A 165 1.35 6.79 1.87
C PRO A 165 0.10 6.69 0.98
N VAL A 166 -1.10 6.69 1.56
CA VAL A 166 -2.37 6.72 0.82
C VAL A 166 -2.50 8.04 0.05
N ILE A 167 -2.29 9.15 0.75
CA ILE A 167 -2.31 10.50 0.18
C ILE A 167 -1.27 10.60 -0.95
N LEU A 168 -0.03 10.18 -0.70
CA LEU A 168 1.04 10.20 -1.68
C LEU A 168 0.70 9.37 -2.92
N SER A 169 0.14 8.17 -2.73
CA SER A 169 -0.24 7.27 -3.83
C SER A 169 -1.32 7.90 -4.72
N PHE A 170 -2.34 8.50 -4.11
CA PHE A 170 -3.37 9.22 -4.87
C PHE A 170 -2.82 10.46 -5.57
N LEU A 171 -1.89 11.18 -4.95
CA LEU A 171 -1.21 12.31 -5.59
C LEU A 171 -0.34 11.87 -6.77
N LEU A 172 0.35 10.73 -6.69
CA LEU A 172 1.12 10.18 -7.82
C LEU A 172 0.21 9.77 -8.98
N ILE A 173 -1.02 9.33 -8.69
CA ILE A 173 -2.04 9.03 -9.72
C ILE A 173 -2.61 10.32 -10.32
N ALA A 174 -2.95 11.29 -9.48
CA ALA A 174 -3.54 12.57 -9.90
C ALA A 174 -2.55 13.40 -10.73
N TRP A 175 -1.30 13.44 -10.27
CA TRP A 175 -0.22 14.23 -10.84
C TRP A 175 0.99 13.33 -11.13
N PRO A 176 0.90 12.46 -12.17
CA PRO A 176 2.01 11.61 -12.53
C PRO A 176 3.15 12.51 -12.97
N SER A 177 4.21 12.58 -12.17
CA SER A 177 5.35 13.43 -12.49
C SER A 177 5.95 12.96 -13.83
N ARG A 178 6.50 13.91 -14.60
CA ARG A 178 6.96 13.62 -15.97
C ARG A 178 8.03 12.50 -15.94
N PRO A 179 8.09 11.63 -16.95
CA PRO A 179 9.23 10.74 -17.08
C PRO A 179 10.49 11.60 -17.11
N ALA A 180 11.51 11.23 -16.33
CA ALA A 180 12.83 11.79 -16.54
C ALA A 180 13.17 11.58 -18.01
N ALA A 181 13.51 12.65 -18.73
CA ALA A 181 14.06 12.51 -20.07
C ALA A 181 15.21 11.50 -19.98
N ALA A 182 15.21 10.51 -20.88
CA ALA A 182 16.31 9.56 -20.94
C ALA A 182 17.59 10.36 -21.15
N ALA A 183 18.46 10.35 -20.14
CA ALA A 183 19.84 10.80 -20.25
C ALA A 183 20.67 9.66 -20.83
#